data_AF-A0AAU6BK62-F1
#
_entry.id   AF-A0AAU6BK62-F1
#
_cell.length_a   1.000
_cell.length_b   1.000
_cell.length_c   1.000
_cell.angle_alpha   90.00
_cell.angle_beta   90.00
_cell.angle_gamma   90.00
#
_symmetry.space_group_name_H-M   'P 1'
#
loop_
_entity.id
_entity.type
_entity.pdbx_description
1 polymer ?
#
loop_
_entity_poly.entity_id
_entity_poly.type
_entity_poly.pdbx_seq_one_letter_code
_entity_poly.pdbx_strand_id
1 'polypeptide(L)'
;MSTGVIIVLIVIVVGVVAAAAALALRARGATGGSGLKRRFGPEYDRTVARHDGDAKAAERELGERVQEHGSLQEQPLEPAARERFQARWAAAQELFVDSPREALTDVDHLLGEVAGARGFPDVAEYEKQFDALSVHHAAHVHGYRRVHRVVTARSNGTPESQAGTEEMREAMLEARALFDDLVSDGIRNGDSHGRGGRHSIGAFNKQALKGS
;
A
#
# COMPACT_ATOMS: atom_id res chain seq x y z
N MET A 1 -51.85 -17.78 10.74
CA MET A 1 -50.66 -17.17 11.40
C MET A 1 -50.96 -15.68 11.54
N SER A 2 -51.28 -15.22 12.75
CA SER A 2 -51.75 -13.86 12.98
C SER A 2 -50.63 -12.86 12.70
N THR A 3 -50.92 -11.80 11.94
CA THR A 3 -49.97 -10.76 11.52
C THR A 3 -49.13 -10.21 12.68
N GLY A 4 -49.69 -10.16 13.90
CA GLY A 4 -48.98 -9.78 15.11
C GLY A 4 -47.81 -10.70 15.50
N VAL A 5 -47.89 -12.01 15.24
CA VAL A 5 -46.79 -12.96 15.52
C VAL A 5 -45.61 -12.72 14.58
N ILE A 6 -45.88 -12.38 13.32
CA ILE A 6 -44.85 -12.08 12.32
C ILE A 6 -44.12 -10.78 12.69
N ILE A 7 -44.86 -9.75 13.10
CA ILE A 7 -44.27 -8.45 13.51
C ILE A 7 -43.35 -8.62 14.72
N VAL A 8 -43.77 -9.37 15.75
CA VAL A 8 -42.95 -9.63 16.95
C VAL A 8 -41.66 -10.37 16.61
N LEU A 9 -41.73 -11.37 15.71
CA LEU A 9 -40.54 -12.10 15.25
C LEU A 9 -39.53 -11.20 14.54
N ILE A 10 -40.01 -10.30 13.65
CA ILE A 10 -39.15 -9.36 12.93
C ILE A 10 -38.43 -8.42 13.91
N VAL A 11 -39.13 -7.90 14.92
CA VAL A 11 -38.52 -6.99 15.92
C VAL A 11 -37.43 -7.70 16.73
N ILE A 12 -37.63 -8.96 17.12
CA ILE A 12 -36.63 -9.75 17.84
C ILE A 12 -35.40 -10.01 16.96
N VAL A 13 -35.60 -10.40 15.70
CA VAL A 13 -34.49 -10.64 14.77
C VAL A 13 -33.68 -9.37 14.54
N VAL A 14 -34.35 -8.22 14.33
CA VAL A 14 -33.66 -6.91 14.19
C VAL A 14 -32.89 -6.56 15.47
N GLY A 15 -33.46 -6.80 16.65
CA GLY A 15 -32.80 -6.56 17.93
C GLY A 15 -31.56 -7.44 18.13
N VAL A 16 -31.63 -8.72 17.78
CA VAL A 16 -30.50 -9.66 17.87
C VAL A 16 -29.40 -9.31 16.87
N VAL A 17 -29.76 -8.93 15.63
CA VAL A 17 -28.80 -8.48 14.61
C VAL A 17 -28.11 -7.18 15.04
N ALA A 18 -28.86 -6.22 15.60
CA ALA A 18 -28.30 -4.98 16.11
C ALA A 18 -27.36 -5.22 17.31
N ALA A 19 -27.74 -6.11 18.24
CA ALA A 19 -26.91 -6.47 19.38
C ALA A 19 -25.64 -7.21 18.95
N ALA A 20 -25.73 -8.13 17.99
CA ALA A 20 -24.58 -8.84 17.44
C ALA A 20 -23.63 -7.89 16.69
N ALA A 21 -24.16 -6.95 15.91
CA ALA A 21 -23.37 -5.92 15.24
C ALA A 21 -22.65 -5.02 16.26
N ALA A 22 -23.34 -4.59 17.31
CA ALA A 22 -22.74 -3.78 18.38
C ALA A 22 -21.65 -4.54 19.14
N LEU A 23 -21.82 -5.85 19.36
CA LEU A 23 -20.81 -6.71 20.00
C LEU A 23 -19.59 -6.92 19.10
N ALA A 24 -19.79 -7.12 17.80
CA ALA A 24 -18.71 -7.26 16.82
C ALA A 24 -17.87 -5.96 16.70
N LEU A 25 -18.53 -4.80 16.75
CA LEU A 25 -17.85 -3.50 16.77
C LEU A 25 -17.07 -3.29 18.08
N ARG A 26 -17.59 -3.74 19.23
CA ARG A 26 -16.88 -3.68 20.53
C ARG A 26 -15.71 -4.65 20.62
N ALA A 27 -15.85 -5.87 20.12
CA ALA A 27 -14.80 -6.89 20.14
C ALA A 27 -13.59 -6.50 19.27
N ARG A 28 -13.82 -5.68 18.23
CA ARG A 28 -12.75 -5.14 17.38
C ARG A 28 -11.88 -4.05 18.04
N GLY A 29 -12.32 -3.50 19.19
CA GLY A 29 -11.61 -2.40 19.87
C GLY A 29 -10.51 -2.81 20.86
N ALA A 30 -10.39 -4.09 21.24
CA ALA A 30 -9.50 -4.51 22.34
C ALA A 30 -8.19 -5.21 21.89
N THR A 31 -8.05 -5.54 20.61
CA THR A 31 -6.90 -6.30 20.05
C THR A 31 -6.25 -5.64 18.83
N GLY A 32 -6.66 -4.41 18.48
CA GLY A 32 -6.31 -3.76 17.20
C GLY A 32 -4.86 -3.29 17.05
N GLY A 33 -4.21 -2.87 18.14
CA GLY A 33 -2.88 -2.23 18.08
C GLY A 33 -1.77 -3.11 17.52
N SER A 34 -1.74 -4.40 17.89
CA SER A 34 -0.70 -5.32 17.38
C SER A 34 -0.87 -5.66 15.89
N GLY A 35 -2.12 -5.66 15.41
CA GLY A 35 -2.44 -5.87 14.00
C GLY A 35 -2.05 -4.68 13.13
N LEU A 36 -2.40 -3.46 13.58
CA LEU A 36 -2.06 -2.22 12.89
C LEU A 36 -0.55 -1.96 12.90
N LYS A 37 0.12 -2.16 14.05
CA LYS A 37 1.57 -2.04 14.14
C LYS A 37 2.30 -2.99 13.19
N ARG A 38 1.85 -4.24 13.08
CA ARG A 38 2.44 -5.21 12.13
C ARG A 38 2.21 -4.82 10.67
N ARG A 39 1.04 -4.26 10.35
CA ARG A 39 0.69 -3.86 8.97
C ARG A 39 1.42 -2.59 8.53
N PHE A 40 1.38 -1.55 9.37
CA PHE A 40 1.93 -0.24 9.04
C PHE A 40 3.43 -0.14 9.32
N GLY A 41 3.97 -0.97 10.21
CA GLY A 41 5.39 -0.98 10.53
C GLY A 41 5.90 0.42 10.92
N PRO A 42 6.91 0.98 10.23
CA PRO A 42 7.42 2.34 10.51
C PRO A 42 6.35 3.45 10.45
N GLU A 43 5.31 3.30 9.64
CA GLU A 43 4.22 4.29 9.57
C GLU A 43 3.35 4.30 10.83
N TYR A 44 3.32 3.20 11.59
CA TYR A 44 2.69 3.19 12.92
C TYR A 44 3.44 4.12 13.86
N ASP A 45 4.75 3.90 14.02
CA ASP A 45 5.57 4.68 14.94
C ASP A 45 5.60 6.17 14.55
N ARG A 46 5.61 6.47 13.24
CA ARG A 46 5.45 7.84 12.73
C ARG A 46 4.11 8.47 13.13
N THR A 47 3.01 7.74 12.96
CA THR A 47 1.67 8.26 13.26
C THR A 47 1.51 8.48 14.76
N VAL A 48 2.06 7.59 15.60
CA VAL A 48 2.14 7.79 17.06
C VAL A 48 2.93 9.04 17.40
N ALA A 49 4.09 9.26 16.78
CA ALA A 49 4.89 10.46 16.99
C ALA A 49 4.16 11.74 16.57
N ARG A 50 3.33 11.69 15.52
CA ARG A 50 2.48 12.82 15.09
C ARG A 50 1.39 13.18 16.10
N HIS A 51 0.91 12.20 16.86
CA HIS A 51 -0.08 12.38 17.93
C HIS A 51 0.56 12.53 19.31
N ASP A 52 1.77 13.10 19.39
CA ASP A 52 2.49 13.35 20.65
C ASP A 52 2.64 12.10 21.55
N GLY A 53 2.72 10.91 20.94
CA GLY A 53 2.81 9.63 21.65
C GLY A 53 1.47 8.99 21.99
N ASP A 54 0.32 9.59 21.63
CA ASP A 54 -0.99 8.98 21.82
C ASP A 54 -1.22 7.84 20.82
N ALA A 55 -0.89 6.62 21.27
CA ALA A 55 -1.11 5.40 20.51
C ALA A 55 -2.58 5.16 20.14
N LYS A 56 -3.53 5.58 20.97
CA LYS A 56 -4.96 5.36 20.72
C LYS A 56 -5.47 6.27 19.61
N ALA A 57 -5.04 7.53 19.60
CA ALA A 57 -5.34 8.46 18.52
C ALA A 57 -4.73 7.98 17.19
N ALA A 58 -3.48 7.51 17.22
CA ALA A 58 -2.81 6.95 16.04
C ALA A 58 -3.50 5.69 15.51
N GLU A 59 -3.85 4.74 16.37
CA GLU A 59 -4.58 3.53 15.97
C GLU A 59 -5.95 3.85 15.35
N ARG A 60 -6.64 4.88 15.85
CA ARG A 60 -7.91 5.35 15.29
C ARG A 60 -7.72 5.88 13.87
N GLU A 61 -6.75 6.77 13.64
CA GLU A 61 -6.44 7.30 12.30
C GLU A 61 -6.05 6.19 11.32
N LEU A 62 -5.15 5.28 11.73
CA LEU A 62 -4.73 4.16 10.89
C LEU A 62 -5.89 3.21 10.59
N GLY A 63 -6.79 3.01 11.55
CA GLY A 63 -8.03 2.25 11.36
C GLY A 63 -8.95 2.88 10.32
N GLU A 64 -9.12 4.21 10.36
CA GLU A 64 -9.90 4.98 9.38
C GLU A 64 -9.30 4.85 7.97
N ARG A 65 -7.97 4.98 7.83
CA ARG A 65 -7.30 4.76 6.53
C ARG A 65 -7.53 3.36 5.97
N VAL A 66 -7.45 2.31 6.80
CA VAL A 66 -7.75 0.94 6.36
C VAL A 66 -9.21 0.79 5.96
N GLN A 67 -10.13 1.45 6.66
CA GLN A 67 -11.55 1.42 6.31
C GLN A 67 -11.82 2.09 4.96
N GLU A 68 -11.16 3.22 4.69
CA GLU A 68 -11.36 3.99 3.46
C GLU A 68 -10.63 3.39 2.26
N HIS A 69 -9.36 3.00 2.43
CA HIS A 69 -8.49 2.60 1.31
C HIS A 69 -8.18 1.11 1.26
N GLY A 70 -8.55 0.32 2.29
CA GLY A 70 -8.18 -1.10 2.36
C GLY A 70 -8.84 -2.00 1.32
N SER A 71 -9.89 -1.52 0.65
CA SER A 71 -10.55 -2.23 -0.46
C SER A 71 -10.01 -1.86 -1.84
N LEU A 72 -9.12 -0.86 -1.93
CA LEU A 72 -8.51 -0.43 -3.18
C LEU A 72 -7.78 -1.59 -3.84
N GLN A 73 -8.06 -1.81 -5.13
CA GLN A 73 -7.43 -2.84 -5.95
C GLN A 73 -6.41 -2.18 -6.87
N GLU A 74 -5.16 -2.60 -6.76
CA GLU A 74 -4.09 -2.05 -7.59
C GLU A 74 -4.20 -2.53 -9.04
N GLN A 75 -4.18 -1.60 -9.98
CA GLN A 75 -4.29 -1.89 -11.41
C GLN A 75 -2.93 -2.26 -12.00
N PRO A 76 -2.80 -3.36 -12.75
CA PRO A 76 -1.54 -3.73 -13.39
C PRO A 76 -1.08 -2.62 -14.35
N LEU A 77 0.22 -2.34 -14.35
CA LEU A 77 0.80 -1.40 -15.31
C LEU A 77 1.00 -2.09 -16.66
N GLU A 78 0.54 -1.44 -17.72
CA GLU A 78 0.89 -1.79 -19.10
C GLU A 78 2.42 -1.83 -19.27
N PRO A 79 2.98 -2.82 -19.99
CA PRO A 79 4.42 -2.96 -20.18
C PRO A 79 5.09 -1.69 -20.71
N ALA A 80 4.47 -1.03 -21.70
CA ALA A 80 4.97 0.22 -22.25
C ALA A 80 4.96 1.37 -21.23
N ALA A 81 3.97 1.42 -20.33
CA ALA A 81 3.93 2.42 -19.27
C ALA A 81 5.05 2.17 -18.25
N ARG A 82 5.27 0.91 -17.86
CA ARG A 82 6.37 0.47 -17.01
C ARG A 82 7.74 0.91 -17.58
N GLU A 83 8.00 0.64 -18.85
CA GLU A 83 9.24 1.04 -19.52
C GLU A 83 9.45 2.56 -19.50
N ARG A 84 8.40 3.33 -19.80
CA ARG A 84 8.45 4.81 -19.73
C ARG A 84 8.77 5.31 -18.32
N PHE A 85 8.14 4.74 -17.30
CA PHE A 85 8.39 5.15 -15.91
C PHE A 85 9.83 4.80 -15.48
N GLN A 86 10.35 3.65 -15.88
CA GLN A 86 11.75 3.28 -15.63
C GLN A 86 12.73 4.24 -16.31
N ALA A 87 12.47 4.60 -17.57
CA ALA A 87 13.29 5.57 -18.30
C ALA A 87 13.27 6.95 -17.64
N ARG A 88 12.10 7.43 -17.18
CA ARG A 88 11.98 8.69 -16.46
C ARG A 88 12.71 8.69 -15.13
N TRP A 89 12.65 7.57 -14.38
CA TRP A 89 13.44 7.44 -13.16
C TRP A 89 14.94 7.56 -13.45
N ALA A 90 15.43 6.86 -14.48
CA ALA A 90 16.84 6.91 -14.87
C ALA A 90 17.26 8.34 -15.28
N ALA A 91 16.43 9.02 -16.07
CA ALA A 91 16.68 10.41 -16.46
C ALA A 91 16.75 11.35 -15.25
N ALA A 92 15.88 11.18 -14.26
CA ALA A 92 15.94 11.96 -13.02
C ALA A 92 17.23 11.68 -12.22
N GLN A 93 17.74 10.44 -12.23
CA GLN A 93 19.02 10.10 -11.57
C GLN A 93 20.21 10.76 -12.26
N GLU A 94 20.21 10.81 -13.59
CA GLU A 94 21.24 11.51 -14.36
C GLU A 94 21.18 13.03 -14.10
N LEU A 95 19.97 13.61 -14.13
CA LEU A 95 19.75 15.03 -13.85
C LEU A 95 20.17 15.42 -12.43
N PHE A 96 20.11 14.50 -11.45
CA PHE A 96 20.47 14.78 -10.07
C PHE A 96 21.92 15.29 -9.92
N VAL A 97 22.83 14.86 -10.80
CA VAL A 97 24.24 15.28 -10.76
C VAL A 97 24.38 16.79 -11.01
N ASP A 98 23.62 17.30 -11.97
CA ASP A 98 23.69 18.70 -12.40
C ASP A 98 22.67 19.58 -11.68
N SER A 99 21.50 19.04 -11.35
CA SER A 99 20.36 19.78 -10.78
C SER A 99 19.57 18.92 -9.78
N PRO A 100 20.11 18.71 -8.56
CA PRO A 100 19.51 17.85 -7.53
C PRO A 100 18.05 18.16 -7.20
N ARG A 101 17.70 19.45 -7.11
CA ARG A 101 16.35 19.89 -6.76
C ARG A 101 15.34 19.62 -7.88
N GLU A 102 15.75 19.84 -9.11
CA GLU A 102 14.91 19.59 -10.29
C GLU A 102 14.65 18.09 -10.43
N ALA A 103 15.71 17.28 -10.33
CA ALA A 103 15.62 15.83 -10.30
C ALA A 103 14.67 15.31 -9.21
N LEU A 104 14.72 15.88 -7.99
CA LEU A 104 13.83 15.46 -6.91
C LEU A 104 12.36 15.87 -7.15
N THR A 105 12.15 17.01 -7.81
CA THR A 105 10.80 17.45 -8.23
C THR A 105 10.23 16.50 -9.29
N ASP A 106 11.05 16.07 -10.25
CA ASP A 106 10.68 15.08 -11.25
C ASP A 106 10.34 13.73 -10.62
N VAL A 107 11.10 13.31 -9.59
CA VAL A 107 10.81 12.09 -8.82
C VAL A 107 9.48 12.20 -8.06
N ASP A 108 9.20 13.33 -7.42
CA ASP A 108 7.93 13.57 -6.71
C ASP A 108 6.73 13.38 -7.66
N HIS A 109 6.78 14.05 -8.82
CA HIS A 109 5.74 13.94 -9.84
C HIS A 109 5.65 12.53 -10.41
N LEU A 110 6.79 11.89 -10.71
CA LEU A 110 6.83 10.52 -11.23
C LEU A 110 6.18 9.52 -10.27
N LEU A 111 6.47 9.60 -8.97
CA LEU A 111 5.87 8.72 -7.97
C LEU A 111 4.35 8.90 -7.89
N GLY A 112 3.88 10.15 -7.92
CA GLY A 112 2.46 10.46 -7.97
C GLY A 112 1.76 9.89 -9.21
N GLU A 113 2.39 10.01 -10.38
CA GLU A 113 1.86 9.46 -11.63
C GLU A 113 1.85 7.93 -11.66
N VAL A 114 2.91 7.28 -11.17
CA VAL A 114 2.98 5.82 -11.10
C VAL A 114 1.91 5.29 -10.16
N ALA A 115 1.73 5.92 -8.98
CA ALA A 115 0.67 5.57 -8.05
C ALA A 115 -0.72 5.78 -8.67
N GLY A 116 -0.96 6.90 -9.35
CA GLY A 116 -2.22 7.14 -10.06
C GLY A 116 -2.51 6.09 -11.13
N ALA A 117 -1.49 5.69 -11.91
CA ALA A 117 -1.61 4.63 -12.92
C ALA A 117 -1.89 3.25 -12.30
N ARG A 118 -1.49 3.04 -11.04
CA ARG A 118 -1.82 1.85 -10.24
C ARG A 118 -3.21 1.93 -9.59
N GLY A 119 -3.96 3.01 -9.78
CA GLY A 119 -5.31 3.19 -9.24
C GLY A 119 -5.37 3.85 -7.86
N PHE A 120 -4.26 4.39 -7.36
CA PHE A 120 -4.26 5.23 -6.16
C PHE A 120 -4.86 6.62 -6.45
N PRO A 121 -5.28 7.38 -5.41
CA PRO A 121 -5.76 8.75 -5.58
C PRO A 121 -4.79 9.63 -6.39
N ASP A 122 -5.33 10.66 -7.04
CA ASP A 122 -4.59 11.53 -7.94
C ASP A 122 -3.47 12.31 -7.22
N VAL A 123 -2.44 12.69 -7.97
CA VAL A 123 -1.30 13.49 -7.49
C VAL A 123 -1.75 14.85 -6.92
N ALA A 124 -2.86 15.43 -7.38
CA ALA A 124 -3.43 16.64 -6.80
C ALA A 124 -3.98 16.44 -5.37
N GLU A 125 -4.23 15.19 -4.96
CA GLU A 125 -4.75 14.81 -3.64
C GLU A 125 -3.68 14.10 -2.78
N TYR A 126 -2.47 14.66 -2.71
CA TYR A 126 -1.30 14.05 -2.04
C TYR A 126 -1.59 13.39 -0.68
N GLU A 127 -2.34 14.02 0.22
CA GLU A 127 -2.65 13.42 1.52
C GLU A 127 -3.48 12.13 1.39
N LYS A 128 -4.50 12.11 0.53
CA LYS A 128 -5.28 10.89 0.27
C LYS A 128 -4.43 9.83 -0.43
N GLN A 129 -3.56 10.25 -1.35
CA GLN A 129 -2.66 9.34 -2.03
C GLN A 129 -1.70 8.67 -1.03
N PHE A 130 -1.10 9.45 -0.12
CA PHE A 130 -0.23 8.89 0.91
C PHE A 130 -0.98 8.01 1.90
N ASP A 131 -2.20 8.36 2.26
CA ASP A 131 -3.01 7.54 3.17
C ASP A 131 -3.35 6.20 2.53
N ALA A 132 -3.73 6.18 1.24
CA ALA A 132 -3.91 4.96 0.48
C ALA A 132 -2.62 4.15 0.33
N LEU A 133 -1.51 4.79 -0.05
CA LEU A 133 -0.20 4.14 -0.16
C LEU A 133 0.27 3.59 1.19
N SER A 134 -0.04 4.23 2.31
CA SER A 134 0.33 3.73 3.65
C SER A 134 -0.38 2.43 4.01
N VAL A 135 -1.54 2.14 3.40
CA VAL A 135 -2.32 0.92 3.67
C VAL A 135 -1.80 -0.29 2.89
N HIS A 136 -1.21 -0.06 1.72
CA HIS A 136 -0.77 -1.10 0.77
C HIS A 136 0.76 -1.21 0.66
N HIS A 137 1.47 -0.09 0.73
CA HIS A 137 2.94 0.03 0.61
C HIS A 137 3.58 0.68 1.84
N ALA A 138 3.09 0.32 3.04
CA ALA A 138 3.48 0.93 4.31
C ALA A 138 5.00 0.97 4.56
N ALA A 139 5.72 -0.05 4.11
CA ALA A 139 7.18 -0.15 4.30
C ALA A 139 7.97 0.87 3.46
N HIS A 140 7.39 1.42 2.39
CA HIS A 140 8.12 2.20 1.38
C HIS A 140 7.57 3.61 1.20
N VAL A 141 6.32 3.89 1.64
CA VAL A 141 5.69 5.22 1.52
C VAL A 141 6.48 6.34 2.21
N HIS A 142 7.31 6.01 3.21
CA HIS A 142 8.12 6.99 3.92
C HIS A 142 9.06 7.77 3.00
N GLY A 143 9.74 7.08 2.07
CA GLY A 143 10.68 7.71 1.14
C GLY A 143 9.99 8.74 0.24
N TYR A 144 8.79 8.42 -0.24
CA TYR A 144 7.99 9.37 -1.02
C TYR A 144 7.53 10.58 -0.18
N ARG A 145 7.06 10.36 1.06
CA ARG A 145 6.75 11.48 1.97
C ARG A 145 7.97 12.36 2.24
N ARG A 146 9.18 11.80 2.28
CA ARG A 146 10.43 12.55 2.45
C ARG A 146 10.73 13.41 1.21
N VAL A 147 10.67 12.82 0.02
CA VAL A 147 10.80 13.55 -1.27
C VAL A 147 9.82 14.72 -1.34
N HIS A 148 8.54 14.46 -1.14
CA HIS A 148 7.49 15.48 -1.23
C HIS A 148 7.72 16.63 -0.25
N ARG A 149 8.12 16.32 0.98
CA ARG A 149 8.46 17.34 1.98
C ARG A 149 9.65 18.21 1.53
N VAL A 150 10.69 17.64 0.95
CA VAL A 150 11.88 18.40 0.50
C VAL A 150 11.55 19.28 -0.71
N VAL A 151 10.70 18.79 -1.62
CA VAL A 151 10.22 19.55 -2.79
C VAL A 151 9.30 20.70 -2.38
N THR A 152 8.36 20.45 -1.47
CA THR A 152 7.38 21.45 -1.03
C THR A 152 7.90 22.41 0.04
N ALA A 153 8.94 22.04 0.78
CA ALA A 153 9.58 22.93 1.74
C ALA A 153 10.10 24.18 1.01
N ARG A 154 9.62 25.35 1.46
CA ARG A 154 10.28 26.62 1.12
C ARG A 154 11.68 26.57 1.69
N SER A 155 12.68 26.60 0.81
CA SER A 155 14.09 26.59 1.19
C SER A 155 14.38 27.76 2.14
N ASN A 156 14.53 27.47 3.43
CA ASN A 156 15.03 28.44 4.41
C ASN A 156 16.57 28.53 4.39
N GLY A 157 17.22 27.70 3.57
CA GLY A 157 18.65 27.68 3.30
C GLY A 157 18.94 27.73 1.80
N THR A 158 20.18 28.04 1.44
CA THR A 158 20.64 28.09 0.05
C THR A 158 20.46 26.72 -0.62
N PRO A 159 19.78 26.64 -1.78
CA PRO A 159 19.57 25.40 -2.53
C PRO A 159 20.85 24.61 -2.86
N GLU A 160 22.00 25.28 -2.84
CA GLU A 160 23.32 24.77 -3.24
C GLU A 160 24.19 24.29 -2.07
N SER A 161 23.67 24.28 -0.83
CA SER A 161 24.40 23.70 0.30
C SER A 161 24.64 22.20 0.09
N GLN A 162 25.87 21.74 0.29
CA GLN A 162 26.21 20.31 0.26
C GLN A 162 25.33 19.47 1.20
N ALA A 163 24.94 20.03 2.35
CA ALA A 163 24.03 19.37 3.29
C ALA A 163 22.60 19.24 2.73
N GLY A 164 22.14 20.20 1.93
CA GLY A 164 20.86 20.13 1.25
C GLY A 164 20.87 19.07 0.13
N THR A 165 21.95 19.02 -0.65
CA THR A 165 22.12 18.00 -1.70
C THR A 165 22.22 16.59 -1.12
N GLU A 166 22.88 16.42 0.03
CA GLU A 166 22.91 15.15 0.77
C GLU A 166 21.50 14.68 1.16
N GLU A 167 20.70 15.56 1.77
CA GLU A 167 19.32 15.26 2.15
C GLU A 167 18.46 14.85 0.94
N MET A 168 18.61 15.56 -0.19
CA MET A 168 17.91 15.21 -1.44
C MET A 168 18.33 13.83 -1.96
N ARG A 169 19.62 13.47 -1.86
CA ARG A 169 20.11 12.17 -2.29
C ARG A 169 19.55 11.05 -1.43
N GLU A 170 19.57 11.21 -0.11
CA GLU A 170 18.95 10.26 0.83
C GLU A 170 17.46 10.08 0.52
N ALA A 171 16.73 11.17 0.29
CA ALA A 171 15.32 11.12 -0.06
C ALA A 171 15.06 10.33 -1.35
N MET A 172 15.87 10.57 -2.39
CA MET A 172 15.77 9.85 -3.67
C MET A 172 16.05 8.35 -3.51
N LEU A 173 17.06 7.99 -2.69
CA LEU A 173 17.42 6.61 -2.40
C LEU A 173 16.30 5.88 -1.64
N GLU A 174 15.73 6.49 -0.61
CA GLU A 174 14.61 5.92 0.13
C GLU A 174 13.37 5.74 -0.75
N ALA A 175 13.10 6.71 -1.64
CA ALA A 175 11.95 6.67 -2.55
C ALA A 175 12.05 5.58 -3.62
N ARG A 176 13.26 5.11 -3.95
CA ARG A 176 13.48 4.05 -4.95
C ARG A 176 12.72 2.77 -4.62
N ALA A 177 12.65 2.41 -3.34
CA ALA A 177 11.97 1.20 -2.91
C ALA A 177 10.47 1.24 -3.25
N LEU A 178 9.81 2.39 -3.07
CA LEU A 178 8.40 2.54 -3.45
C LEU A 178 8.22 2.47 -4.96
N PHE A 179 9.10 3.15 -5.71
CA PHE A 179 9.06 3.12 -7.16
C PHE A 179 9.17 1.69 -7.70
N ASP A 180 10.16 0.92 -7.22
CA ASP A 180 10.37 -0.46 -7.66
C ASP A 180 9.19 -1.36 -7.32
N ASP A 181 8.58 -1.18 -6.16
CA ASP A 181 7.41 -1.95 -5.71
C ASP A 181 6.19 -1.67 -6.61
N LEU A 182 5.86 -0.38 -6.81
CA LEU A 182 4.74 0.04 -7.66
C LEU A 182 4.93 -0.38 -9.13
N VAL A 183 6.17 -0.38 -9.62
CA VAL A 183 6.46 -0.77 -10.99
C VAL A 183 6.50 -2.29 -11.14
N SER A 184 6.90 -3.07 -10.12
CA SER A 184 7.08 -4.52 -10.21
C SER A 184 5.78 -5.31 -10.21
N ASP A 185 4.77 -4.90 -9.43
CA ASP A 185 3.60 -5.71 -9.07
C ASP A 185 2.57 -5.99 -10.17
N GLY A 186 2.80 -5.51 -11.40
CA GLY A 186 2.03 -5.92 -12.57
C GLY A 186 2.28 -7.37 -13.05
N ILE A 187 3.33 -8.06 -12.57
CA ILE A 187 3.69 -9.41 -13.08
C ILE A 187 3.17 -10.56 -12.17
N ARG A 188 2.88 -10.32 -10.89
CA ARG A 188 2.55 -11.40 -9.94
C ARG A 188 1.18 -12.06 -10.15
N ASN A 189 0.30 -11.49 -10.97
CA ASN A 189 -1.07 -12.00 -11.19
C ASN A 189 -1.34 -12.59 -12.60
N GLY A 190 -0.34 -12.70 -13.48
CA GLY A 190 -0.54 -13.14 -14.88
C GLY A 190 -0.35 -14.64 -15.18
N ASP A 191 0.51 -15.36 -14.46
CA ASP A 191 1.13 -16.58 -15.03
C ASP A 191 0.99 -17.89 -14.21
N SER A 192 -0.16 -18.15 -13.57
CA SER A 192 -0.31 -19.39 -12.77
C SER A 192 -1.54 -20.27 -13.04
N HIS A 193 -2.41 -19.97 -14.02
CA HIS A 193 -3.61 -20.78 -14.27
C HIS A 193 -3.75 -21.25 -15.72
N GLY A 194 -2.73 -21.92 -16.28
CA GLY A 194 -2.81 -22.33 -17.68
C GLY A 194 -1.79 -23.33 -18.20
N ARG A 195 -1.32 -24.33 -17.44
CA ARG A 195 -0.67 -25.52 -18.05
C ARG A 195 -0.55 -26.72 -17.11
N GLY A 196 -1.65 -27.45 -16.94
CA GLY A 196 -1.68 -28.80 -16.37
C GLY A 196 -2.13 -29.85 -17.39
N GLY A 197 -1.78 -29.67 -18.67
CA GLY A 197 -2.13 -30.58 -19.76
C GLY A 197 -1.02 -31.60 -20.02
N ARG A 198 -1.16 -32.79 -19.42
CA ARG A 198 -0.86 -34.13 -19.96
C ARG A 198 0.43 -34.31 -20.80
N HIS A 199 1.46 -34.95 -20.24
CA HIS A 199 2.17 -36.09 -20.88
C HIS A 199 3.22 -36.75 -19.96
N SER A 200 2.99 -38.01 -19.58
CA SER A 200 3.98 -39.11 -19.55
C SER A 200 3.18 -40.40 -19.32
N ILE A 201 2.98 -41.24 -20.35
CA ILE A 201 3.88 -42.29 -20.85
C ILE A 201 4.36 -43.23 -19.74
N GLY A 202 3.94 -44.49 -19.85
CA GLY A 202 4.87 -45.61 -19.72
C GLY A 202 4.87 -46.36 -18.39
N ALA A 203 4.04 -47.41 -18.37
CA ALA A 203 4.14 -48.60 -17.55
C ALA A 203 5.53 -48.93 -16.97
N PHE A 204 5.56 -49.26 -15.66
CA PHE A 204 6.44 -50.30 -15.16
C PHE A 204 5.73 -51.21 -14.15
N ASN A 205 5.57 -52.45 -14.60
CA ASN A 205 5.03 -53.60 -13.91
C ASN A 205 5.96 -54.07 -12.78
N LYS A 206 5.44 -54.19 -11.54
CA LYS A 206 5.90 -55.16 -10.54
C LYS A 206 4.77 -55.44 -9.53
N GLN A 207 4.00 -56.49 -9.78
CA GLN A 207 3.38 -57.24 -8.68
C GLN A 207 3.66 -58.72 -8.85
N ALA A 208 4.56 -59.20 -8.01
CA ALA A 208 4.71 -60.61 -7.68
C ALA A 208 4.49 -60.74 -6.17
N LEU A 209 3.64 -61.71 -5.81
CA LEU A 209 3.61 -62.49 -4.56
C LEU A 209 2.82 -61.97 -3.34
N LYS A 210 1.58 -62.46 -3.19
CA LYS A 210 1.02 -63.29 -2.07
C LYS A 210 -0.51 -63.13 -2.02
N GLY A 211 -1.34 -64.15 -1.85
CA GLY A 211 -1.14 -65.58 -1.66
C GLY A 211 -2.49 -66.29 -1.56
N SER A 212 -2.40 -67.62 -1.46
CA SER A 212 -3.41 -68.63 -1.03
C SER A 212 -4.78 -68.66 -1.69
#